data_AF-A0A9P8S2P5-F1
#
_entry.id   AF-A0A9P8S2P5-F1
#
_cell.length_a   1.000
_cell.length_b   1.000
_cell.length_c   1.000
_cell.angle_alpha   90.00
_cell.angle_beta   90.00
_cell.angle_gamma   90.00
#
_symmetry.space_group_name_H-M   'P 1'
#
loop_
_entity.id
_entity.type
_entity.pdbx_description
1 polymer ?
#
loop_
_entity_poly.entity_id
_entity_poly.type
_entity_poly.pdbx_seq_one_letter_code
_entity_poly.pdbx_strand_id
1 'polypeptide(L)'
;MFDWIDASLVDSLTAITTLSISLTDRVFAFDEDEEIDEDFSDCGSEDKEANRQPTQRDQEIMTASGEEGNFTGLARLIAVCPRLSHFELHYLSIVWPKKRLLINFPRQDILRHVAELDNPPMLKQCRIRGVSVREADMLNLIHRTKVAEISIEVIRLEEGTLRPVIDYCISKLAAVTKLHIDTVLEKSDQGYTGLVHFLDEGESRKYGGKFEVGTEILNREGDNRTKPVKYYVRRPVAEGTPAVCHWIALRRQEYGY
;
A
#
# COMPACT_ATOMS: atom_id res chain seq x y z
N MET A 1 22.03 -8.65 -7.98
CA MET A 1 21.02 -9.72 -7.97
C MET A 1 21.47 -10.72 -6.90
N PHE A 2 20.67 -10.95 -5.87
CA PHE A 2 21.01 -11.94 -4.83
C PHE A 2 21.04 -13.34 -5.45
N ASP A 3 22.07 -14.13 -5.12
CA ASP A 3 22.16 -15.52 -5.55
C ASP A 3 21.31 -16.38 -4.60
N TRP A 4 20.05 -16.58 -4.98
CA TRP A 4 19.08 -17.38 -4.24
C TRP A 4 19.35 -18.89 -4.33
N ILE A 5 20.46 -19.31 -4.95
CA ILE A 5 20.84 -20.70 -5.19
C ILE A 5 22.00 -21.13 -4.26
N ASP A 6 22.63 -20.20 -3.53
CA ASP A 6 23.61 -20.55 -2.49
C ASP A 6 22.93 -21.36 -1.37
N ALA A 7 23.27 -22.64 -1.30
CA ALA A 7 22.67 -23.58 -0.36
C ALA A 7 22.83 -23.13 1.10
N SER A 8 23.95 -22.48 1.45
CA SER A 8 24.20 -22.02 2.81
C SER A 8 23.31 -20.84 3.22
N LEU A 9 22.99 -19.97 2.25
CA LEU A 9 22.04 -18.88 2.43
C LEU A 9 20.63 -19.43 2.54
N VAL A 10 20.22 -20.33 1.63
CA VAL A 10 18.89 -20.95 1.65
C VAL A 10 18.64 -21.67 2.97
N ASP A 11 19.60 -22.47 3.45
CA ASP A 11 19.49 -23.17 4.73
C ASP A 11 19.24 -22.19 5.89
N SER A 12 19.93 -21.05 5.89
CA SER A 12 19.75 -20.00 6.91
C SER A 12 18.36 -19.35 6.82
N LEU A 13 17.84 -19.12 5.61
CA LEU A 13 16.52 -18.52 5.38
C LEU A 13 15.37 -19.47 5.76
N THR A 14 15.56 -20.79 5.67
CA THR A 14 14.50 -21.74 6.05
C THR A 14 14.11 -21.70 7.52
N ALA A 15 15.02 -21.23 8.38
CA ALA A 15 14.79 -21.06 9.81
C ALA A 15 14.02 -19.77 10.15
N ILE A 16 13.88 -18.84 9.21
CA ILE A 16 13.23 -17.54 9.46
C ILE A 16 11.75 -17.73 9.73
N THR A 17 11.31 -17.21 10.88
CA THR A 17 9.91 -17.18 11.29
C THR A 17 9.27 -15.80 11.20
N THR A 18 10.10 -14.75 11.12
CA THR A 18 9.68 -13.35 11.15
C THR A 18 10.47 -12.57 10.11
N LEU A 19 9.77 -11.84 9.25
CA LEU A 19 10.35 -10.95 8.24
C LEU A 19 9.64 -9.61 8.32
N SER A 20 10.40 -8.55 8.60
CA SER A 20 9.94 -7.16 8.47
C SER A 20 10.84 -6.48 7.44
N ILE A 21 10.23 -5.95 6.39
CA ILE A 21 10.94 -5.34 5.27
C ILE A 21 10.33 -3.98 4.94
N SER A 22 11.22 -3.00 4.78
CA SER A 22 10.87 -1.70 4.22
C SER A 22 11.38 -1.62 2.80
N LEU A 23 10.50 -1.25 1.86
CA LEU A 23 10.83 -1.02 0.46
C LEU A 23 10.65 0.46 0.14
N THR A 24 11.48 0.97 -0.75
CA THR A 24 11.37 2.33 -1.27
C THR A 24 11.33 2.30 -2.80
N ASP A 25 10.89 3.39 -3.41
CA ASP A 25 11.09 3.56 -4.85
C ASP A 25 12.58 3.45 -5.20
N ARG A 26 12.88 2.91 -6.38
CA ARG A 26 14.24 2.86 -6.91
C ARG A 26 14.70 4.27 -7.20
N VAL A 27 15.76 4.73 -6.53
CA VAL A 27 16.40 6.02 -6.84
C VAL A 27 17.12 5.92 -8.18
N PHE A 28 16.72 6.74 -9.16
CA PHE A 28 17.45 6.91 -10.41
C PHE A 28 18.39 8.09 -10.23
N ALA A 29 19.65 7.95 -10.64
CA ALA A 29 20.60 9.07 -10.62
C ALA A 29 20.06 10.18 -11.53
N PHE A 30 19.90 11.38 -10.97
CA PHE A 30 19.67 12.60 -11.72
C PHE A 30 21.02 13.21 -12.04
N ASP A 31 21.22 13.69 -13.27
CA ASP A 31 22.45 14.41 -13.59
C ASP A 31 22.40 15.74 -12.84
N GLU A 32 23.56 16.19 -12.34
CA GLU A 32 23.73 17.41 -11.53
C GLU A 32 23.23 18.70 -12.25
N ASP A 33 22.99 18.61 -13.57
CA ASP A 33 22.59 19.72 -14.43
C ASP A 33 21.06 19.89 -14.58
N GLU A 34 20.24 18.97 -14.07
CA GLU A 34 18.82 19.27 -13.90
C GLU A 34 18.69 20.09 -12.61
N GLU A 35 18.68 21.42 -12.73
CA GLU A 35 18.29 22.34 -11.65
C GLU A 35 17.00 21.80 -11.03
N ILE A 36 17.14 21.16 -9.87
CA ILE A 36 16.03 20.89 -8.99
C ILE A 36 15.62 22.29 -8.58
N ASP A 37 14.52 22.79 -9.13
CA ASP A 37 13.86 23.98 -8.58
C ASP A 37 13.54 23.61 -7.12
N GLU A 38 14.45 23.99 -6.21
CA GLU A 38 14.36 23.76 -4.77
C GLU A 38 13.21 24.57 -4.15
N ASP A 39 12.45 25.30 -4.98
CA ASP A 39 11.27 26.03 -4.56
C ASP A 39 10.08 25.08 -4.41
N PHE A 40 10.15 24.21 -3.40
CA PHE A 40 9.02 23.44 -2.87
C PHE A 40 7.87 24.34 -2.38
N SER A 41 8.03 25.68 -2.39
CA SER A 41 7.00 26.66 -2.06
C SER A 41 6.09 26.97 -3.25
N ASP A 42 6.56 26.81 -4.49
CA ASP A 42 5.72 26.93 -5.67
C ASP A 42 5.11 25.56 -5.98
N CYS A 43 3.98 25.28 -5.32
CA CYS A 43 2.96 24.40 -5.91
C CYS A 43 2.37 25.09 -7.15
N GLY A 44 3.22 25.45 -8.12
CA GLY A 44 2.90 26.18 -9.31
C GLY A 44 1.90 25.38 -10.12
N SER A 45 0.72 25.97 -10.31
CA SER A 45 -0.42 25.51 -11.12
C SER A 45 -0.29 24.09 -11.66
N GLU A 46 -1.07 23.14 -11.10
CA GLU A 46 -1.21 21.74 -11.53
C GLU A 46 -1.27 21.59 -13.08
N ASP A 47 -1.79 22.61 -13.76
CA ASP A 47 -1.94 22.72 -15.21
C ASP A 47 -0.65 22.76 -16.04
N LYS A 48 0.48 23.26 -15.50
CA LYS A 48 1.73 23.39 -16.29
C LYS A 48 2.55 22.10 -16.34
N GLU A 49 2.56 21.35 -15.26
CA GLU A 49 3.33 20.09 -15.17
C GLU A 49 2.55 18.89 -15.72
N ALA A 50 1.21 18.88 -15.60
CA ALA A 50 0.35 17.86 -16.20
C ALA A 50 0.38 17.87 -17.75
N ASN A 51 0.70 19.02 -18.37
CA ASN A 51 0.72 19.20 -19.83
C ASN A 51 2.12 19.09 -20.47
N ARG A 52 3.18 18.86 -19.69
CA ARG A 52 4.55 18.75 -20.21
C ARG A 52 4.79 17.34 -20.74
N GLN A 53 5.09 17.20 -22.03
CA GLN A 53 5.37 15.89 -22.64
C GLN A 53 6.51 15.15 -21.92
N PRO A 54 6.42 13.82 -21.74
CA PRO A 54 7.51 13.02 -21.19
C PRO A 54 8.77 13.18 -22.05
N THR A 55 9.91 13.41 -21.40
CA THR A 55 11.20 13.36 -22.09
C THR A 55 11.55 11.91 -22.42
N GLN A 56 12.53 11.72 -23.30
CA GLN A 56 13.06 10.38 -23.57
C GLN A 56 13.57 9.69 -22.28
N ARG A 57 14.24 10.43 -21.39
CA ARG A 57 14.71 9.91 -20.09
C ARG A 57 13.55 9.48 -19.19
N ASP A 58 12.45 10.23 -19.14
CA ASP A 58 11.28 9.81 -18.37
C ASP A 58 10.71 8.50 -18.92
N GLN A 59 10.67 8.34 -20.23
CA GLN A 59 10.20 7.11 -20.88
C GLN A 59 11.12 5.93 -20.58
N GLU A 60 12.44 6.12 -20.59
CA GLU A 60 13.41 5.12 -20.20
C GLU A 60 13.25 4.71 -18.73
N ILE A 61 13.09 5.67 -17.82
CA ILE A 61 12.84 5.42 -16.39
C ILE A 61 11.53 4.66 -16.18
N MET A 62 10.44 5.08 -16.84
CA MET A 62 9.14 4.41 -16.78
C MET A 62 9.20 2.98 -17.33
N THR A 63 9.96 2.77 -18.41
CA THR A 63 10.15 1.43 -18.99
C THR A 63 10.95 0.53 -18.05
N ALA A 64 12.09 1.03 -17.56
CA ALA A 64 12.97 0.28 -16.66
C ALA A 64 12.30 -0.01 -15.31
N SER A 65 11.40 0.86 -14.85
CA SER A 65 10.68 0.65 -13.59
C SER A 65 9.56 -0.38 -13.71
N GLY A 66 8.94 -0.49 -14.89
CA GLY A 66 7.95 -1.51 -15.20
C GLY A 66 8.54 -2.89 -15.53
N GLU A 67 9.87 -3.06 -15.51
CA GLU A 67 10.49 -4.36 -15.74
C GLU A 67 10.05 -5.40 -14.71
N GLU A 68 9.55 -6.53 -15.20
CA GLU A 68 9.01 -7.62 -14.39
C GLU A 68 9.96 -8.11 -13.30
N GLY A 69 11.27 -8.08 -13.59
CA GLY A 69 12.32 -8.46 -12.66
C GLY A 69 12.28 -7.67 -11.33
N ASN A 70 11.76 -6.44 -11.34
CA ASN A 70 11.67 -5.59 -10.15
C ASN A 70 10.65 -6.10 -9.11
N PHE A 71 9.65 -6.88 -9.53
CA PHE A 71 8.53 -7.29 -8.68
C PHE A 71 8.64 -8.73 -8.15
N THR A 72 9.55 -9.52 -8.69
CA THR A 72 9.70 -10.94 -8.31
C THR A 72 10.54 -11.17 -7.05
N GLY A 73 11.37 -10.20 -6.65
CA GLY A 73 12.35 -10.37 -5.57
C GLY A 73 11.72 -10.69 -4.21
N LEU A 74 10.65 -9.98 -3.84
CA LEU A 74 9.95 -10.19 -2.57
C LEU A 74 9.30 -11.59 -2.52
N ALA A 75 8.65 -12.01 -3.60
CA ALA A 75 8.05 -13.34 -3.68
C ALA A 75 9.09 -14.45 -3.57
N ARG A 76 10.24 -14.31 -4.25
CA ARG A 76 11.37 -15.25 -4.13
C ARG A 76 11.90 -15.35 -2.70
N LEU A 77 12.05 -14.21 -2.01
CA LEU A 77 12.47 -14.19 -0.60
C LEU A 77 11.45 -14.90 0.31
N ILE A 78 10.16 -14.68 0.10
CA ILE A 78 9.11 -15.34 0.90
C ILE A 78 9.08 -16.86 0.60
N ALA A 79 9.26 -17.26 -0.65
CA ALA A 79 9.24 -18.66 -1.06
C ALA A 79 10.34 -19.51 -0.39
N VAL A 80 11.50 -18.91 -0.10
CA VAL A 80 12.61 -19.59 0.60
C VAL A 80 12.48 -19.55 2.14
N CYS A 81 11.42 -18.92 2.67
CA CYS A 81 11.11 -18.83 4.10
C CYS A 81 9.86 -19.65 4.47
N PRO A 82 9.86 -21.00 4.35
CA PRO A 82 8.66 -21.83 4.56
C PRO A 82 8.10 -21.79 5.98
N ARG A 83 8.91 -21.39 6.98
CA ARG A 83 8.50 -21.27 8.39
C ARG A 83 8.04 -19.86 8.76
N LEU A 84 7.95 -18.95 7.78
CA LEU A 84 7.53 -17.59 8.00
C LEU A 84 6.12 -17.57 8.60
N SER A 85 5.98 -16.90 9.74
CA SER A 85 4.72 -16.80 10.47
C SER A 85 4.35 -15.35 10.78
N HIS A 86 5.32 -14.43 10.76
CA HIS A 86 5.11 -13.01 10.94
C HIS A 86 5.72 -12.27 9.75
N PHE A 87 4.90 -11.55 9.01
CA PHE A 87 5.33 -10.77 7.85
C PHE A 87 4.91 -9.31 8.02
N GLU A 88 5.86 -8.41 7.85
CA GLU A 88 5.60 -6.97 7.78
C GLU A 88 6.24 -6.39 6.52
N LEU A 89 5.42 -5.69 5.74
CA LEU A 89 5.85 -4.90 4.60
C LEU A 89 5.51 -3.44 4.86
N HIS A 90 6.50 -2.57 4.79
CA HIS A 90 6.33 -1.13 4.78
C HIS A 90 6.87 -0.54 3.48
N TYR A 91 6.01 0.06 2.67
CA TYR A 91 6.43 0.78 1.48
C TYR A 91 6.52 2.27 1.76
N LEU A 92 7.68 2.84 1.42
CA LEU A 92 8.03 4.24 1.58
C LEU A 92 8.13 4.88 0.18
N SER A 93 7.19 5.76 -0.14
CA SER A 93 7.18 6.49 -1.42
C SER A 93 8.19 7.63 -1.37
N ILE A 94 9.15 7.69 -2.28
CA ILE A 94 10.09 8.82 -2.32
C ILE A 94 9.45 9.97 -3.10
N VAL A 95 9.63 11.21 -2.64
CA VAL A 95 9.23 12.40 -3.40
C VAL A 95 10.08 12.46 -4.67
N TRP A 96 9.48 12.20 -5.82
CA TRP A 96 10.13 12.52 -7.08
C TRP A 96 9.98 14.01 -7.35
N PRO A 97 11.07 14.74 -7.67
CA PRO A 97 11.00 16.16 -8.00
C PRO A 97 9.98 16.45 -9.11
N LYS A 98 9.80 15.50 -10.03
CA LYS A 98 8.81 15.54 -11.11
C LYS A 98 7.58 14.72 -10.75
N LYS A 99 6.46 15.38 -10.41
CA LYS A 99 5.18 14.74 -10.03
C LYS A 99 4.66 13.70 -11.03
N ARG A 100 5.02 13.81 -12.31
CA ARG A 100 4.62 12.84 -13.36
C ARG A 100 5.23 11.45 -13.21
N LEU A 101 6.44 11.34 -12.66
CA LEU A 101 7.07 10.05 -12.43
C LEU A 101 6.38 9.31 -11.26
N LEU A 102 5.96 10.04 -10.22
CA LEU A 102 5.22 9.50 -9.07
C LEU A 102 3.93 8.76 -9.45
N ILE A 103 3.23 9.19 -10.51
CA ILE A 103 1.89 8.67 -10.86
C ILE A 103 1.96 7.36 -11.67
N ASN A 104 3.08 7.10 -12.35
CA ASN A 104 3.18 6.03 -13.34
C ASN A 104 4.03 4.83 -12.89
N PHE A 105 4.62 4.84 -11.69
CA PHE A 105 5.32 3.67 -11.17
C PHE A 105 4.30 2.56 -10.84
N PRO A 106 4.45 1.33 -11.37
CA PRO A 106 3.51 0.24 -11.16
C PRO A 106 3.71 -0.41 -9.78
N ARG A 107 3.62 0.39 -8.71
CA ARG A 107 3.82 -0.02 -7.31
C ARG A 107 2.86 -1.14 -6.89
N GLN A 108 1.70 -1.23 -7.53
CA GLN A 108 0.72 -2.30 -7.30
C GLN A 108 1.24 -3.70 -7.58
N ASP A 109 2.28 -3.84 -8.40
CA ASP A 109 2.77 -5.15 -8.83
C ASP A 109 3.70 -5.80 -7.79
N ILE A 110 4.11 -5.08 -6.74
CA ILE A 110 5.01 -5.59 -5.68
C ILE A 110 4.42 -6.80 -4.94
N LEU A 111 3.11 -6.76 -4.67
CA LEU A 111 2.42 -7.85 -3.97
C LEU A 111 1.83 -8.91 -4.90
N ARG A 112 1.74 -8.64 -6.21
CA ARG A 112 1.15 -9.56 -7.21
C ARG A 112 1.79 -10.94 -7.13
N HIS A 113 3.12 -11.00 -7.24
CA HIS A 113 3.86 -12.26 -7.17
C HIS A 113 3.77 -12.96 -5.81
N VAL A 114 3.65 -12.19 -4.73
CA VAL A 114 3.48 -12.75 -3.38
C VAL A 114 2.12 -13.42 -3.25
N ALA A 115 1.07 -12.79 -3.78
CA ALA A 115 -0.29 -13.33 -3.81
C ALA A 115 -0.39 -14.57 -4.72
N GLU A 116 0.46 -14.65 -5.75
CA GLU A 116 0.48 -15.74 -6.73
C GLU A 116 1.38 -16.93 -6.35
N LEU A 117 2.24 -16.82 -5.33
CA LEU A 117 3.12 -17.89 -4.84
C LEU A 117 2.40 -19.24 -4.71
N ASP A 118 2.87 -20.29 -5.40
CA ASP A 118 2.28 -21.63 -5.38
C ASP A 118 2.04 -22.17 -3.96
N ASN A 119 3.08 -22.07 -3.11
CA ASN A 119 3.08 -22.54 -1.73
C ASN A 119 3.42 -21.38 -0.78
N PRO A 120 2.46 -20.49 -0.47
CA PRO A 120 2.72 -19.40 0.44
C PRO A 120 2.79 -19.89 1.88
N PRO A 121 3.60 -19.26 2.75
CA PRO A 121 3.68 -19.63 4.14
C PRO A 121 2.36 -19.35 4.88
N MET A 122 2.10 -20.12 5.95
CA MET A 122 0.97 -19.90 6.84
C MET A 122 1.31 -18.80 7.85
N LEU A 123 0.65 -17.66 7.73
CA LEU A 123 0.95 -16.49 8.57
C LEU A 123 0.09 -16.50 9.84
N LYS A 124 0.72 -16.23 10.99
CA LYS A 124 0.03 -15.84 12.21
C LYS A 124 -0.27 -14.34 12.18
N GLN A 125 0.68 -13.54 11.71
CA GLN A 125 0.54 -12.09 11.63
C GLN A 125 1.02 -11.58 10.26
N CYS A 126 0.24 -10.69 9.67
CA CYS A 126 0.59 -9.96 8.45
C CYS A 126 0.31 -8.47 8.63
N ARG A 127 1.31 -7.62 8.43
CA ARG A 127 1.18 -6.16 8.47
C ARG A 127 1.63 -5.58 7.14
N ILE A 128 0.76 -4.83 6.48
CA ILE A 128 1.04 -4.22 5.18
C ILE A 128 0.76 -2.74 5.29
N ARG A 129 1.80 -1.93 4.99
CA ARG A 129 1.76 -0.48 5.18
C ARG A 129 2.26 0.26 3.95
N GLY A 130 1.57 1.33 3.55
CA GLY A 130 2.06 2.25 2.52
C GLY A 130 2.01 1.74 1.08
N VAL A 131 1.40 0.58 0.83
CA VAL A 131 1.42 -0.06 -0.49
C VAL A 131 0.28 0.42 -1.41
N SER A 132 0.58 0.51 -2.70
CA SER A 132 -0.45 0.37 -3.74
C SER A 132 -0.66 -1.11 -4.03
N VAL A 133 -1.90 -1.56 -4.23
CA VAL A 133 -2.23 -2.97 -4.46
C VAL A 133 -3.55 -3.10 -5.22
N ARG A 134 -3.78 -4.23 -5.88
CA ARG A 134 -5.10 -4.57 -6.44
C ARG A 134 -5.93 -5.31 -5.39
N GLU A 135 -7.24 -5.13 -5.40
CA GLU A 135 -8.16 -5.85 -4.50
C GLU A 135 -7.91 -7.37 -4.55
N ALA A 136 -7.83 -7.94 -5.75
CA ALA A 136 -7.66 -9.36 -5.96
C ALA A 136 -6.36 -9.90 -5.35
N ASP A 137 -5.26 -9.17 -5.49
CA ASP A 137 -3.95 -9.57 -4.95
C ASP A 137 -3.97 -9.56 -3.41
N MET A 138 -4.55 -8.51 -2.82
CA MET A 138 -4.73 -8.42 -1.38
C MET A 138 -5.62 -9.58 -0.87
N LEU A 139 -6.77 -9.82 -1.50
CA LEU A 139 -7.67 -10.90 -1.11
C LEU A 139 -7.00 -12.28 -1.23
N ASN A 140 -6.29 -12.53 -2.33
CA ASN A 140 -5.56 -13.78 -2.56
C ASN A 140 -4.47 -13.99 -1.51
N LEU A 141 -3.70 -12.96 -1.17
CA LEU A 141 -2.69 -13.03 -0.12
C LEU A 141 -3.31 -13.48 1.20
N ILE A 142 -4.42 -12.88 1.62
CA ILE A 142 -5.12 -13.21 2.87
C ILE A 142 -5.67 -14.64 2.81
N HIS A 143 -6.34 -14.99 1.72
CA HIS A 143 -6.98 -16.30 1.56
C HIS A 143 -5.97 -17.45 1.58
N ARG A 144 -4.83 -17.27 0.89
CA ARG A 144 -3.83 -18.33 0.71
C ARG A 144 -2.87 -18.45 1.89
N THR A 145 -2.49 -17.34 2.54
CA THR A 145 -1.63 -17.37 3.73
C THR A 145 -2.36 -17.79 5.00
N LYS A 146 -3.71 -17.84 4.97
CA LYS A 146 -4.55 -18.16 6.14
C LYS A 146 -4.20 -17.33 7.37
N VAL A 147 -3.91 -16.04 7.14
CA VAL A 147 -3.48 -15.12 8.20
C VAL A 147 -4.49 -15.04 9.35
N ALA A 148 -4.01 -15.14 10.59
CA ALA A 148 -4.85 -14.99 11.79
C ALA A 148 -5.01 -13.52 12.19
N GLU A 149 -3.92 -12.76 12.23
CA GLU A 149 -3.91 -11.33 12.56
C GLU A 149 -3.45 -10.50 11.37
N ILE A 150 -4.31 -9.63 10.87
CA ILE A 150 -3.99 -8.78 9.74
C ILE A 150 -4.13 -7.30 10.09
N SER A 151 -3.09 -6.54 9.73
CA SER A 151 -3.08 -5.08 9.79
C SER A 151 -2.82 -4.49 8.42
N ILE A 152 -3.75 -3.68 7.93
CA ILE A 152 -3.67 -3.00 6.64
C ILE A 152 -3.72 -1.49 6.91
N GLU A 153 -2.61 -0.82 6.69
CA GLU A 153 -2.45 0.59 7.07
C GLU A 153 -2.01 1.41 5.86
N VAL A 154 -2.69 2.51 5.56
CA VAL A 154 -2.24 3.45 4.53
C VAL A 154 -2.06 2.73 3.19
N ILE A 155 -3.13 2.11 2.70
CA ILE A 155 -3.11 1.41 1.41
C ILE A 155 -3.88 2.17 0.34
N ARG A 156 -3.46 1.97 -0.91
CA ARG A 156 -4.17 2.46 -2.10
C ARG A 156 -4.57 1.26 -2.95
N LEU A 157 -5.87 1.06 -3.10
CA LEU A 157 -6.45 0.12 -4.05
C LEU A 157 -6.43 0.76 -5.44
N GLU A 158 -5.52 0.29 -6.30
CA GLU A 158 -5.41 0.75 -7.69
C GLU A 158 -6.52 0.14 -8.58
N GLU A 159 -7.08 -0.99 -8.16
CA GLU A 159 -8.14 -1.71 -8.86
C GLU A 159 -9.02 -2.41 -7.83
N GLY A 160 -10.34 -2.34 -8.02
CA GLY A 160 -11.35 -2.91 -7.11
C GLY A 160 -11.67 -2.03 -5.89
N THR A 161 -12.34 -2.63 -4.91
CA THR A 161 -12.87 -1.98 -3.70
C THR A 161 -12.45 -2.73 -2.44
N LEU A 162 -12.57 -2.12 -1.27
CA LEU A 162 -12.24 -2.80 -0.01
C LEU A 162 -13.27 -3.87 0.39
N ARG A 163 -14.47 -3.85 -0.23
CA ARG A 163 -15.61 -4.67 0.18
C ARG A 163 -15.30 -6.18 0.18
N PRO A 164 -14.73 -6.78 -0.87
CA PRO A 164 -14.47 -8.22 -0.88
C PRO A 164 -13.45 -8.66 0.17
N VAL A 165 -12.46 -7.81 0.47
CA VAL A 165 -11.47 -8.05 1.54
C VAL A 165 -12.16 -8.07 2.90
N ILE A 166 -12.99 -7.07 3.19
CA ILE A 166 -13.74 -7.00 4.46
C ILE A 166 -14.67 -8.20 4.58
N ASP A 167 -15.50 -8.45 3.56
CA ASP A 167 -16.51 -9.51 3.57
C ASP A 167 -15.87 -10.88 3.81
N TYR A 168 -14.71 -11.13 3.21
CA TYR A 168 -13.93 -12.34 3.50
C TYR A 168 -13.44 -12.38 4.95
N CYS A 169 -12.75 -11.32 5.42
CA CYS A 169 -12.17 -11.28 6.77
C CYS A 169 -13.22 -11.42 7.89
N ILE A 170 -14.44 -10.91 7.69
CA ILE A 170 -15.55 -11.06 8.66
C ILE A 170 -16.36 -12.34 8.44
N SER A 171 -16.07 -13.15 7.42
CA SER A 171 -16.75 -14.41 7.13
C SER A 171 -16.31 -15.53 8.07
N LYS A 172 -17.16 -16.54 8.28
CA LYS A 172 -16.79 -17.73 9.08
C LYS A 172 -15.73 -18.62 8.41
N LEU A 173 -15.44 -18.38 7.13
CA LEU A 173 -14.47 -19.15 6.35
C LEU A 173 -13.03 -18.63 6.50
N ALA A 174 -12.87 -17.38 6.93
CA ALA A 174 -11.56 -16.79 7.16
C ALA A 174 -10.91 -17.32 8.45
N ALA A 175 -9.60 -17.58 8.37
CA ALA A 175 -8.76 -17.87 9.54
C ALA A 175 -8.49 -16.63 10.40
N VAL A 176 -8.89 -15.45 9.92
CA VAL A 176 -8.70 -14.15 10.58
C VAL A 176 -9.45 -14.13 11.91
N THR A 177 -8.70 -13.90 12.99
CA THR A 177 -9.18 -13.66 14.35
C THR A 177 -9.12 -12.19 14.72
N LYS A 178 -8.19 -11.44 14.11
CA LYS A 178 -7.98 -10.01 14.34
C LYS A 178 -7.75 -9.27 13.02
N LEU A 179 -8.55 -8.24 12.78
CA LEU A 179 -8.45 -7.36 11.62
C LEU A 179 -8.32 -5.92 12.11
N HIS A 180 -7.26 -5.27 11.67
CA HIS A 180 -7.03 -3.85 11.78
C HIS A 180 -6.94 -3.25 10.37
N ILE A 181 -7.72 -2.21 10.12
CA ILE A 181 -7.61 -1.38 8.92
C ILE A 181 -7.47 0.06 9.38
N ASP A 182 -6.48 0.78 8.85
CA ASP A 182 -6.33 2.22 9.05
C ASP A 182 -6.07 2.87 7.70
N THR A 183 -6.95 3.77 7.26
CA THR A 183 -6.76 4.60 6.07
C THR A 183 -6.59 3.80 4.77
N VAL A 184 -7.72 3.58 4.09
CA VAL A 184 -7.76 2.95 2.75
C VAL A 184 -8.21 3.96 1.71
N LEU A 185 -7.48 4.01 0.60
CA LEU A 185 -7.81 4.81 -0.57
C LEU A 185 -8.29 3.90 -1.70
N GLU A 186 -9.49 4.12 -2.24
CA GLU A 186 -10.04 3.40 -3.39
C GLU A 186 -9.96 4.26 -4.65
N LYS A 187 -9.31 3.76 -5.71
CA LYS A 187 -9.32 4.41 -7.02
C LYS A 187 -10.66 4.16 -7.70
N SER A 188 -11.34 5.24 -8.09
CA SER A 188 -12.58 5.20 -8.84
C SER A 188 -12.30 5.07 -10.34
N ASP A 189 -13.17 4.38 -11.05
CA ASP A 189 -13.25 4.36 -12.52
C ASP A 189 -13.35 5.77 -13.14
N GLN A 190 -13.81 6.75 -12.36
CA GLN A 190 -13.92 8.15 -12.78
C GLN A 190 -12.61 8.94 -12.60
N GLY A 191 -11.50 8.27 -12.27
CA GLY A 191 -10.16 8.85 -12.24
C GLY A 191 -9.81 9.61 -10.95
N TYR A 192 -10.68 9.62 -9.94
CA TYR A 192 -10.35 10.15 -8.61
C TYR A 192 -10.03 9.02 -7.62
N THR A 193 -9.30 9.34 -6.56
CA THR A 193 -9.09 8.41 -5.44
C THR A 193 -9.94 8.86 -4.26
N GLY A 194 -10.81 7.99 -3.74
CA GLY A 194 -11.63 8.23 -2.56
C GLY A 194 -11.04 7.63 -1.29
N LEU A 195 -11.35 8.21 -0.14
CA LEU A 195 -11.03 7.70 1.19
C LEU A 195 -12.22 6.89 1.73
N VAL A 196 -11.92 5.74 2.31
CA VAL A 196 -12.89 4.87 2.98
C VAL A 196 -13.19 5.37 4.40
N HIS A 197 -14.48 5.44 4.74
CA HIS A 197 -14.97 5.79 6.07
C HIS A 197 -15.96 4.74 6.59
N PHE A 198 -15.71 4.20 7.78
CA PHE A 198 -16.53 3.21 8.48
C PHE A 198 -17.57 3.89 9.37
N LEU A 199 -18.86 3.62 9.15
CA LEU A 199 -19.97 4.39 9.74
C LEU A 199 -20.28 4.05 11.21
N ASP A 200 -19.97 2.82 11.64
CA ASP A 200 -20.38 2.29 12.95
C ASP A 200 -19.19 2.16 13.94
N GLU A 201 -18.00 2.64 13.55
CA GLU A 201 -16.74 2.39 14.27
C GLU A 201 -16.25 3.57 15.14
N GLY A 202 -17.03 4.66 15.18
CA GLY A 202 -16.73 5.86 15.96
C GLY A 202 -16.41 7.08 15.11
N GLU A 203 -15.87 8.11 15.76
CA GLU A 203 -15.66 9.41 15.11
C GLU A 203 -14.40 9.44 14.23
N SER A 204 -14.49 10.11 13.08
CA SER A 204 -13.35 10.39 12.19
C SER A 204 -12.20 11.06 12.93
N ARG A 205 -10.97 10.81 12.46
CA ARG A 205 -9.82 11.68 12.74
C ARG A 205 -9.99 13.03 12.02
N LYS A 206 -11.02 13.80 12.38
CA LYS A 206 -11.21 15.23 12.06
C LYS A 206 -11.19 15.59 10.56
N TYR A 207 -12.20 15.15 9.80
CA TYR A 207 -12.67 15.94 8.65
C TYR A 207 -13.76 16.89 9.12
N GLY A 208 -13.40 18.15 9.38
CA GLY A 208 -14.40 19.20 9.59
C GLY A 208 -15.32 19.25 8.36
N GLY A 209 -16.63 19.18 8.58
CA GLY A 209 -17.65 19.17 7.53
C GLY A 209 -18.99 18.65 8.05
N LYS A 210 -20.11 19.05 7.42
CA LYS A 210 -21.50 18.74 7.84
C LYS A 210 -21.98 17.30 7.52
N PHE A 211 -21.08 16.34 7.34
CA PHE A 211 -21.43 15.01 6.80
C PHE A 211 -21.19 13.88 7.81
N GLU A 212 -21.88 12.75 7.61
CA GLU A 212 -21.94 11.61 8.53
C GLU A 212 -20.56 11.18 9.03
N VAL A 213 -20.47 11.11 10.36
CA VAL A 213 -19.22 10.92 11.12
C VAL A 213 -18.85 9.44 11.11
N GLY A 214 -18.06 9.01 10.12
CA GLY A 214 -17.42 7.69 10.10
C GLY A 214 -15.92 7.81 10.31
N THR A 215 -15.24 6.75 10.74
CA THR A 215 -13.80 6.75 10.99
C THR A 215 -13.02 6.01 9.90
N GLU A 216 -11.75 6.35 9.73
CA GLU A 216 -10.84 5.69 8.77
C GLU A 216 -10.30 4.37 9.33
N ILE A 217 -10.64 4.05 10.58
CA ILE A 217 -10.15 2.90 11.32
C ILE A 217 -11.25 1.86 11.49
N LEU A 218 -10.93 0.61 11.19
CA LEU A 218 -11.76 -0.55 11.53
C LEU A 218 -10.95 -1.49 12.43
N ASN A 219 -11.54 -1.86 13.56
CA ASN A 219 -11.01 -2.91 14.43
C ASN A 219 -12.05 -4.03 14.58
N ARG A 220 -11.61 -5.27 14.35
CA ARG A 220 -12.48 -6.45 14.39
C ARG A 220 -11.74 -7.59 15.08
N GLU A 221 -12.22 -7.98 16.26
CA GLU A 221 -11.65 -9.05 17.09
C GLU A 221 -12.76 -9.64 17.98
N GLY A 222 -12.60 -10.90 18.40
CA GLY A 222 -13.53 -11.60 19.28
C GLY A 222 -14.97 -11.59 18.75
N ASP A 223 -15.94 -11.30 19.61
CA ASP A 223 -17.37 -11.27 19.26
C ASP A 223 -17.73 -10.21 18.21
N ASN A 224 -16.89 -9.17 18.06
CA ASN A 224 -17.10 -8.14 17.05
C ASN A 224 -16.58 -8.55 15.68
N ARG A 225 -15.77 -9.61 15.57
CA ARG A 225 -15.09 -9.98 14.32
C ARG A 225 -16.04 -10.31 13.18
N THR A 226 -17.21 -10.87 13.46
CA THR A 226 -18.18 -11.27 12.42
C THR A 226 -19.23 -10.21 12.14
N LYS A 227 -19.19 -9.06 12.82
CA LYS A 227 -20.23 -8.03 12.68
C LYS A 227 -20.13 -7.41 11.28
N PRO A 228 -21.28 -7.20 10.60
CA PRO A 228 -21.31 -6.49 9.33
C PRO A 228 -20.62 -5.12 9.45
N VAL A 229 -19.95 -4.71 8.38
CA VAL A 229 -19.23 -3.44 8.33
C VAL A 229 -19.90 -2.56 7.28
N LYS A 230 -20.40 -1.39 7.68
CA LYS A 230 -20.86 -0.36 6.75
C LYS A 230 -19.76 0.65 6.55
N TYR A 231 -19.49 0.97 5.28
CA TYR A 231 -18.52 2.00 4.92
C TYR A 231 -18.99 2.71 3.66
N TYR A 232 -18.55 3.95 3.50
CA TYR A 232 -18.70 4.73 2.28
C TYR A 232 -17.33 5.22 1.81
N VAL A 233 -17.26 5.59 0.53
CA VAL A 233 -16.06 6.15 -0.09
C VAL A 233 -16.35 7.60 -0.43
N ARG A 234 -15.48 8.51 0.02
CA ARG A 234 -15.61 9.93 -0.24
C ARG A 234 -14.38 10.43 -0.99
N ARG A 235 -14.56 11.26 -2.01
CA ARG A 235 -13.43 12.03 -2.54
C ARG A 235 -12.80 12.80 -1.38
N PRO A 236 -11.48 12.71 -1.13
CA PRO A 236 -10.84 13.49 -0.08
C PRO A 236 -10.99 14.96 -0.46
N VAL A 237 -12.04 15.60 0.07
CA VAL A 237 -12.17 17.04 0.05
C VAL A 237 -11.25 17.47 1.17
N ALA A 238 -10.06 17.95 0.80
CA ALA A 238 -9.27 18.74 1.72
C ALA A 238 -10.06 20.03 1.99
N GLU A 239 -11.05 19.96 2.87
CA GLU A 239 -11.55 21.15 3.53
C GLU A 239 -10.34 21.69 4.27
N GLY A 240 -9.82 22.83 3.82
CA GLY A 240 -8.54 23.43 4.21
C GLY A 240 -8.50 23.77 5.69
N THR A 241 -8.39 22.73 6.52
CA THR A 241 -8.32 22.82 7.97
C THR A 241 -6.88 22.49 8.38
N PRO A 242 -6.32 23.18 9.40
CA PRO A 242 -4.97 22.91 9.90
C PRO A 242 -4.74 21.44 10.29
N ALA A 243 -5.79 20.73 10.72
CA ALA A 243 -5.73 19.31 11.04
C ALA A 243 -5.42 18.43 9.81
N VAL A 244 -6.01 18.73 8.65
CA VAL A 244 -5.73 18.03 7.39
C VAL A 244 -4.30 18.31 6.94
N CYS A 245 -3.82 19.55 7.02
CA CYS A 245 -2.44 19.88 6.67
C CYS A 245 -1.43 19.16 7.59
N HIS A 246 -1.70 19.12 8.90
CA HIS A 246 -0.84 18.42 9.86
C HIS A 246 -0.84 16.90 9.62
N TRP A 247 -2.01 16.32 9.31
CA TRP A 247 -2.10 14.90 8.95
C TRP A 247 -1.38 14.57 7.65
N ILE A 248 -1.49 15.41 6.61
CA ILE A 248 -0.73 15.27 5.37
C ILE A 248 0.78 15.34 5.66
N ALA A 249 1.22 16.28 6.50
CA ALA A 249 2.62 16.41 6.90
C ALA A 249 3.12 15.18 7.68
N LEU A 250 2.34 14.66 8.63
CA LEU A 250 2.67 13.44 9.35
C LEU A 250 2.77 12.22 8.42
N ARG A 251 1.83 12.07 7.47
CA ARG A 251 1.91 10.99 6.48
C ARG A 251 3.11 11.13 5.56
N ARG A 252 3.46 12.36 5.16
CA ARG A 252 4.69 12.61 4.39
C ARG A 252 5.95 12.23 5.17
N GLN A 253 5.95 12.44 6.48
CA GLN A 253 7.07 12.05 7.33
C GLN A 253 7.17 10.52 7.50
N GLU A 254 6.02 9.84 7.65
CA GLU A 254 5.99 8.40 7.95
C GLU A 254 6.08 7.51 6.70
N TYR A 255 5.45 7.92 5.59
CA TYR A 255 5.29 7.11 4.36
C TYR A 255 5.94 7.76 3.13
N GLY A 256 6.43 9.00 3.26
CA GLY A 256 6.86 9.80 2.11
C GLY A 256 5.70 10.38 1.29
N TYR A 257 5.96 10.89 0.07
CA TYR A 257 4.96 11.65 -0.71
C TYR A 257 3.99 10.80 -1.52
#